data_AF-A0A497KRZ4-F1
#
_entry.id   AF-A0A497KRZ4-F1
#
_cell.length_a   1.000
_cell.length_b   1.000
_cell.length_c   1.000
_cell.angle_alpha   90.00
_cell.angle_beta   90.00
_cell.angle_gamma   90.00
#
_symmetry.space_group_name_H-M   'P 1'
#
loop_
_entity.id
_entity.type
_entity.pdbx_description
1 polymer ?
#
loop_
_entity_poly.entity_id
_entity_poly.type
_entity_poly.pdbx_seq_one_letter_code
_entity_poly.pdbx_strand_id
1 'polypeptide(L)'
;MKGLKYTLKPVESKPRRRYRRGSKYDPIIDAFLESDKDVVEVKVEGKNPNYVRMQLNKRIEVRGLRDKVKTSVINNVLYLERVR
;
A
#
# COMPACT_ATOMS: atom_id res chain seq x y z
N MET A 1 -19.61 8.39 30.05
CA MET A 1 -18.56 8.23 29.03
C MET A 1 -17.91 6.85 29.21
N LYS A 2 -18.08 5.90 28.28
CA LYS A 2 -17.39 4.61 28.35
C LYS A 2 -15.96 4.81 27.83
N GLY A 3 -14.98 4.83 28.74
CA GLY A 3 -13.56 4.95 28.41
C GLY A 3 -13.05 3.72 27.66
N LEU A 4 -12.14 3.95 26.70
CA LEU A 4 -11.49 2.89 25.94
C LEU A 4 -10.58 2.07 26.89
N LYS A 5 -10.73 0.75 26.94
CA LYS A 5 -9.80 -0.14 27.64
C LYS A 5 -8.61 -0.44 26.71
N TYR A 6 -7.40 -0.06 27.12
CA TYR A 6 -6.17 -0.38 26.40
C TYR A 6 -5.03 -0.72 27.37
N THR A 7 -4.03 -1.43 26.89
CA THR A 7 -2.85 -1.83 27.67
C THR A 7 -1.62 -1.73 26.79
N LEU A 8 -0.56 -1.14 27.33
CA LEU A 8 0.73 -1.00 26.66
C LEU A 8 1.72 -1.95 27.33
N LYS A 9 2.43 -2.77 26.53
CA LYS A 9 3.49 -3.66 27.02
C LYS A 9 4.81 -3.28 26.34
N PRO A 10 5.91 -3.16 27.09
CA PRO A 10 7.22 -2.98 26.49
C PRO A 10 7.60 -4.23 25.71
N VAL A 11 8.20 -4.04 24.54
CA VAL A 11 8.75 -5.10 23.70
C VAL A 11 10.22 -4.77 23.43
N GLU A 12 11.11 -5.75 23.60
CA GLU A 12 12.55 -5.56 23.43
C GLU A 12 12.93 -5.22 21.98
N SER A 13 12.19 -5.74 21.02
CA SER A 13 12.33 -5.36 19.62
C SER A 13 11.01 -5.49 18.87
N LYS A 14 10.84 -4.65 17.85
CA LYS A 14 9.68 -4.75 16.94
C LYS A 14 9.87 -6.00 16.06
N PRO A 15 8.94 -6.97 16.07
CA PRO A 15 9.05 -8.12 15.20
C PRO A 15 9.08 -7.67 13.74
N ARG A 16 10.03 -8.22 12.97
CA ARG A 16 10.12 -7.94 11.54
C ARG A 16 8.90 -8.53 10.85
N ARG A 17 8.17 -7.71 10.09
CA ARG A 17 7.04 -8.17 9.28
C ARG A 17 7.54 -9.19 8.26
N ARG A 18 7.03 -10.42 8.31
CA ARG A 18 7.21 -11.40 7.23
C ARG A 18 6.23 -11.10 6.11
N TYR A 19 6.74 -10.69 4.97
CA TYR A 19 5.94 -10.50 3.77
C TYR A 19 5.90 -11.81 2.97
N ARG A 20 4.70 -12.30 2.65
CA ARG A 20 4.53 -13.50 1.80
C ARG A 20 4.89 -13.18 0.34
N ARG A 21 5.57 -14.11 -0.34
CA ARG A 21 5.78 -14.08 -1.79
C ARG A 21 4.44 -14.27 -2.49
N GLY A 22 4.10 -13.36 -3.41
CA GLY A 22 2.80 -13.32 -4.10
C GLY A 22 1.69 -12.67 -3.26
N SER A 23 1.21 -11.51 -3.71
CA SER A 23 0.00 -10.85 -3.19
C SER A 23 -0.95 -10.65 -4.35
N LYS A 24 -2.25 -10.74 -4.09
CA LYS A 24 -3.28 -10.39 -5.09
C LYS A 24 -3.18 -8.94 -5.60
N TYR A 25 -2.43 -8.08 -4.92
CA TYR A 25 -2.22 -6.67 -5.30
C TYR A 25 -0.97 -6.45 -6.16
N ASP A 26 -0.13 -7.48 -6.30
CA ASP A 26 1.09 -7.43 -7.11
C ASP A 26 0.82 -7.10 -8.59
N PRO A 27 -0.19 -7.73 -9.25
CA PRO A 27 -0.46 -7.47 -10.66
C PRO A 27 -0.83 -6.02 -10.96
N ILE A 28 -1.36 -5.27 -9.98
CA ILE A 28 -1.70 -3.85 -10.16
C ILE A 28 -0.43 -3.01 -10.30
N ILE A 29 0.61 -3.32 -9.52
CA ILE A 29 1.91 -2.62 -9.60
C ILE A 29 2.62 -3.03 -10.88
N ASP A 30 2.57 -4.31 -11.24
CA ASP A 30 3.20 -4.83 -12.46
C ASP A 30 2.59 -4.18 -13.70
N ALA A 31 1.25 -4.17 -13.81
CA ALA A 31 0.54 -3.50 -14.90
C ALA A 31 0.83 -1.98 -14.97
N PHE A 32 0.99 -1.30 -13.82
CA PHE A 32 1.38 0.11 -13.81
C PHE A 32 2.81 0.32 -14.32
N LEU A 33 3.75 -0.52 -13.90
CA LEU A 33 5.14 -0.45 -14.33
C LEU A 33 5.31 -0.75 -15.82
N GLU A 34 4.49 -1.63 -16.37
CA GLU A 34 4.42 -1.93 -17.82
C GLU A 34 3.73 -0.82 -18.61
N SER A 35 2.90 0.00 -17.98
CA SER A 35 2.23 1.12 -18.66
C SER A 35 3.16 2.32 -18.84
N ASP A 36 3.15 2.97 -20.00
CA ASP A 36 3.92 4.22 -20.21
C ASP A 36 3.27 5.46 -19.56
N LYS A 37 2.35 5.27 -18.61
CA LYS A 37 1.64 6.35 -17.93
C LYS A 37 2.42 6.81 -16.69
N ASP A 38 2.46 8.12 -16.48
CA ASP A 38 3.06 8.71 -15.29
C ASP A 38 2.15 8.60 -14.07
N VAL A 39 0.83 8.68 -14.28
CA VAL A 39 -0.19 8.61 -13.23
C VAL A 39 -1.37 7.78 -13.71
N VAL A 40 -1.87 6.88 -12.87
CA VAL A 40 -3.09 6.10 -13.14
C VAL A 40 -4.02 6.08 -11.92
N GLU A 41 -5.32 6.06 -12.19
CA GLU A 41 -6.34 5.77 -11.18
C GLU A 41 -6.44 4.26 -10.96
N VAL A 42 -6.50 3.83 -9.69
CA VAL A 42 -6.70 2.44 -9.31
C VAL A 42 -8.02 2.29 -8.56
N LYS A 43 -8.98 1.63 -9.20
CA LYS A 43 -10.25 1.24 -8.59
C LYS A 43 -10.28 -0.28 -8.41
N VAL A 44 -10.50 -0.71 -7.16
CA VAL A 44 -10.69 -2.14 -6.85
C VAL A 44 -12.10 -2.31 -6.33
N GLU A 45 -12.90 -3.10 -7.04
CA GLU A 45 -14.30 -3.32 -6.72
C GLU A 45 -14.48 -3.89 -5.30
N GLY A 46 -15.44 -3.34 -4.56
CA GLY A 46 -15.73 -3.78 -3.19
C GLY A 46 -14.59 -3.54 -2.18
N LYS A 47 -13.63 -2.64 -2.48
CA LYS A 47 -12.52 -2.31 -1.57
C LYS A 47 -12.41 -0.82 -1.33
N ASN A 48 -12.07 -0.48 -0.08
CA ASN A 48 -11.78 0.89 0.30
C ASN A 48 -10.42 1.34 -0.30
N PRO A 49 -10.36 2.49 -0.99
CA PRO A 49 -9.13 3.04 -1.57
C PRO A 49 -7.98 3.15 -0.58
N ASN A 50 -8.24 3.55 0.66
CA ASN A 50 -7.21 3.64 1.71
C ASN A 50 -6.68 2.26 2.12
N TYR A 51 -7.54 1.25 2.12
CA TYR A 51 -7.13 -0.13 2.37
C TYR A 51 -6.24 -0.64 1.25
N VAL A 52 -6.63 -0.38 -0.01
CA VAL A 52 -5.83 -0.75 -1.19
C VAL A 52 -4.48 0.00 -1.18
N ARG A 53 -4.47 1.31 -0.87
CA ARG A 53 -3.26 2.12 -0.68
C ARG A 53 -2.29 1.48 0.30
N MET A 54 -2.79 1.10 1.48
CA MET A 54 -1.98 0.43 2.50
C MET A 54 -1.37 -0.88 1.98
N GLN A 55 -2.15 -1.68 1.24
CA GLN A 55 -1.66 -2.94 0.69
C GLN A 55 -0.59 -2.71 -0.38
N LEU A 56 -0.82 -1.78 -1.31
CA LEU A 56 0.15 -1.43 -2.35
C LEU A 56 1.45 -0.88 -1.76
N ASN A 57 1.37 0.03 -0.78
CA ASN A 57 2.57 0.55 -0.10
C ASN A 57 3.42 -0.54 0.56
N LYS A 58 2.78 -1.56 1.16
CA LYS A 58 3.50 -2.73 1.69
C LYS A 58 4.21 -3.49 0.58
N ARG A 59 3.60 -3.63 -0.60
CA ARG A 59 4.22 -4.34 -1.74
C ARG A 59 5.34 -3.52 -2.38
N ILE A 60 5.18 -2.21 -2.53
CA ILE A 60 6.22 -1.30 -2.99
C ILE A 60 7.44 -1.37 -2.06
N GLU A 61 7.23 -1.36 -0.74
CA GLU A 61 8.32 -1.52 0.23
C GLU A 61 9.04 -2.88 0.10
N VAL A 62 8.27 -3.97 -0.01
CA VAL A 62 8.83 -5.33 -0.12
C VAL A 62 9.64 -5.53 -1.40
N ARG A 63 9.18 -4.92 -2.48
CA ARG A 63 9.80 -5.03 -3.81
C ARG A 63 10.89 -3.99 -4.03
N GLY A 64 11.14 -3.10 -3.05
CA GLY A 64 12.13 -2.04 -3.18
C GLY A 64 11.82 -1.05 -4.31
N LEU A 65 10.54 -0.71 -4.51
CA LEU A 65 10.08 0.15 -5.61
C LEU A 65 9.77 1.59 -5.16
N ARG A 66 10.23 1.99 -3.97
CA ARG A 66 9.91 3.31 -3.38
C ARG A 66 10.44 4.50 -4.18
N ASP A 67 11.49 4.25 -4.94
CA ASP A 67 12.18 5.13 -5.88
C ASP A 67 11.54 5.16 -7.27
N LYS A 68 10.55 4.29 -7.54
CA LYS A 68 9.90 4.17 -8.85
C LYS A 68 8.41 4.46 -8.82
N VAL A 69 7.73 4.08 -7.75
CA VAL A 69 6.27 4.13 -7.64
C VAL A 69 5.84 4.66 -6.28
N LYS A 70 4.87 5.57 -6.29
CA LYS A 70 4.21 6.11 -5.12
C LYS A 70 2.69 5.89 -5.22
N THR A 71 2.03 5.78 -4.06
CA THR A 71 0.56 5.77 -3.98
C THR A 71 0.04 7.05 -3.34
N SER A 72 -1.05 7.58 -3.88
CA SER A 72 -1.73 8.78 -3.40
C SER A 72 -3.22 8.51 -3.28
N VAL A 73 -3.92 9.11 -2.31
CA VAL A 73 -5.39 9.06 -2.25
C VAL A 73 -5.92 10.48 -2.16
N ILE A 74 -6.73 10.89 -3.13
CA ILE A 74 -7.35 12.22 -3.23
C ILE A 74 -8.85 12.00 -3.46
N ASN A 75 -9.71 12.67 -2.70
CA ASN A 75 -11.18 12.55 -2.82
C ASN A 75 -11.70 11.09 -2.81
N ASN A 76 -11.10 10.23 -1.99
CA ASN A 76 -11.41 8.80 -1.92
C ASN A 76 -11.19 8.06 -3.26
N VAL A 77 -10.22 8.52 -4.05
CA VAL A 77 -9.73 7.85 -5.25
C VAL A 77 -8.25 7.56 -5.06
N LEU A 78 -7.82 6.34 -5.37
CA LEU A 78 -6.44 5.90 -5.26
C LEU A 78 -5.73 6.11 -6.59
N TYR A 79 -4.52 6.68 -6.52
CA TYR A 79 -3.64 6.90 -7.65
C TYR A 79 -2.30 6.19 -7.44
N LEU A 80 -1.74 5.70 -8.54
CA LEU A 80 -0.35 5.30 -8.64
C LEU A 80 0.39 6.32 -9.50
N GLU A 81 1.55 6.76 -9.01
CA GLU A 81 2.39 7.78 -9.63
C GLU A 81 3.80 7.25 -9.81
N ARG A 82 4.44 7.56 -10.94
CA ARG A 82 5.87 7.32 -11.12
C ARG A 82 6.65 8.35 -10.34
N VAL A 83 7.67 7.87 -9.62
CA VAL A 83 8.65 8.73 -8.97
C VAL A 83 9.70 9.06 -10.02
N ARG A 84 9.91 10.35 -10.26
CA ARG A 84 10.98 10.90 -11.11
C ARG A 84 11.95 11.68 -10.23
#